data_AF-L9YVT3-F1
#
_entry.id   AF-L9YVT3-F1
#
_cell.length_a   1.000
_cell.length_b   1.000
_cell.length_c   1.000
_cell.angle_alpha   90.00
_cell.angle_beta   90.00
_cell.angle_gamma   90.00
#
_symmetry.space_group_name_H-M   'P 1'
#
loop_
_entity.id
_entity.type
_entity.pdbx_description
1 polymer ?
#
loop_
_entity_poly.entity_id
_entity_poly.type
_entity_poly.pdbx_seq_one_letter_code
_entity_poly.pdbx_strand_id
1 'polypeptide(L)'
;MQDKHNICGDRIDYKLPTGVDESQADRYRSAAQSAEDALAIIAEIQDDRKNESGEICEPVTETTINTIREINHQYLMPALSTLAVLERDQK
;
A
#
# COMPACT_ATOMS: atom_id res chain seq x y z
N MET A 1 0.00 15.99 12.52
CA MET A 1 1.19 15.12 12.60
C MET A 1 0.96 14.00 11.62
N GLN A 2 1.90 13.76 10.70
CA GLN A 2 1.80 12.65 9.75
C GLN A 2 1.98 11.33 10.50
N ASP A 3 1.13 10.36 10.19
CA ASP A 3 1.34 9.00 10.66
C ASP A 3 2.57 8.46 9.95
N LYS A 4 3.55 7.99 10.73
CA LYS A 4 4.78 7.40 10.20
C LYS A 4 4.66 5.89 10.10
N HIS A 5 3.44 5.37 10.17
CA HIS A 5 3.18 3.94 10.16
C HIS A 5 2.06 3.63 9.16
N ASN A 6 2.10 2.43 8.58
CA ASN A 6 0.96 1.89 7.85
C ASN A 6 -0.17 1.49 8.84
N ILE A 7 -1.31 1.10 8.30
CA ILE A 7 -2.47 0.62 9.08
C ILE A 7 -2.14 -0.57 10.01
N CYS A 8 -1.08 -1.33 9.71
CA CYS A 8 -0.60 -2.44 10.53
C CYS A 8 0.49 -2.03 11.54
N GLY A 9 0.87 -0.75 11.60
CA GLY A 9 1.86 -0.22 12.52
C GLY A 9 3.32 -0.31 12.04
N ASP A 10 3.58 -0.71 10.80
CA ASP A 10 4.94 -0.73 10.24
C ASP A 10 5.41 0.67 9.87
N ARG A 11 6.65 1.01 10.22
CA ARG A 11 7.19 2.35 9.99
C ARG A 11 7.43 2.62 8.49
N ILE A 12 6.88 3.74 8.02
CA ILE A 12 7.06 4.28 6.68
C ILE A 12 8.01 5.48 6.74
N ASP A 13 9.26 5.28 6.31
CA ASP A 13 10.28 6.32 6.21
C ASP A 13 10.80 6.43 4.76
N TYR A 14 9.99 7.02 3.88
CA TYR A 14 10.40 7.26 2.50
C TYR A 14 11.16 8.56 2.34
N LYS A 15 12.27 8.49 1.59
CA LYS A 15 12.87 9.68 1.00
C LYS A 15 11.97 10.16 -0.12
N LEU A 16 11.61 11.44 -0.11
CA LEU A 16 10.94 12.05 -1.25
C LEU A 16 11.83 11.90 -2.50
N PRO A 17 11.25 11.61 -3.66
CA PRO A 17 11.98 11.66 -4.91
C PRO A 17 12.58 13.05 -5.16
N THR A 18 13.67 13.09 -5.91
CA THR A 18 14.38 14.35 -6.21
C THR A 18 13.53 15.21 -7.15
N GLY A 19 13.39 16.51 -6.87
CA GLY A 19 12.66 17.44 -7.74
C GLY A 19 11.17 17.58 -7.45
N VAL A 20 10.67 16.94 -6.39
CA VAL A 20 9.29 17.08 -5.91
C VAL A 20 9.15 18.39 -5.13
N ASP A 21 8.30 19.30 -5.62
CA ASP A 21 7.96 20.53 -4.89
C ASP A 21 7.02 20.26 -3.69
N GLU A 22 6.77 21.25 -2.83
CA GLU A 22 5.92 21.07 -1.63
C GLU A 22 4.51 20.57 -1.97
N SER A 23 3.93 21.01 -3.09
CA SER A 23 2.58 20.61 -3.52
C SER A 23 2.53 19.17 -4.03
N GLN A 24 3.61 18.71 -4.67
CA GLN A 24 3.78 17.33 -5.10
C GLN A 24 4.21 16.42 -3.93
N ALA A 25 4.88 16.96 -2.91
CA ALA A 25 5.37 16.20 -1.76
C ALA A 25 4.23 15.65 -0.90
N ASP A 26 3.14 16.40 -0.76
CA ASP A 26 1.94 15.94 -0.04
C ASP A 26 1.18 14.89 -0.86
N ARG A 27 1.07 15.07 -2.19
CA ARG A 27 0.47 14.08 -3.10
C ARG A 27 1.26 12.77 -3.11
N TYR A 28 2.59 12.86 -3.16
CA TYR A 28 3.48 11.70 -3.08
C TYR A 28 3.31 10.98 -1.75
N ARG A 29 3.39 11.69 -0.63
CA ARG A 29 3.26 11.08 0.70
C ARG A 29 1.90 10.41 0.89
N SER A 30 0.82 11.06 0.48
CA SER A 30 -0.53 10.50 0.53
C SER A 30 -0.67 9.23 -0.32
N ALA A 31 -0.17 9.26 -1.56
CA ALA A 31 -0.21 8.10 -2.44
C ALA A 31 0.67 6.95 -1.92
N ALA A 32 1.86 7.24 -1.42
CA ALA A 32 2.75 6.24 -0.82
C ALA A 32 2.09 5.57 0.39
N GLN A 33 1.51 6.36 1.31
CA GLN A 33 0.77 5.84 2.45
C GLN A 33 -0.38 4.91 2.00
N SER A 34 -1.20 5.34 1.05
CA SER A 34 -2.32 4.54 0.56
C SER A 34 -1.87 3.23 -0.10
N ALA A 35 -0.73 3.23 -0.79
CA ALA A 35 -0.16 2.02 -1.37
C ALA A 35 0.33 1.07 -0.27
N GLU A 36 1.03 1.58 0.75
CA GLU A 36 1.51 0.77 1.88
C GLU A 36 0.36 0.18 2.70
N ASP A 37 -0.67 0.97 3.00
CA ASP A 37 -1.84 0.49 3.73
C ASP A 37 -2.54 -0.64 2.95
N ALA A 38 -2.70 -0.49 1.64
CA ALA A 38 -3.30 -1.51 0.79
C ALA A 38 -2.45 -2.80 0.74
N LEU A 39 -1.12 -2.67 0.65
CA LEU A 39 -0.21 -3.82 0.67
C LEU A 39 -0.20 -4.51 2.03
N ALA A 40 -0.28 -3.75 3.12
CA ALA A 40 -0.32 -4.26 4.48
C ALA A 40 -1.60 -5.09 4.72
N ILE A 41 -2.77 -4.61 4.28
CA ILE A 41 -4.02 -5.38 4.38
C ILE A 41 -3.94 -6.66 3.54
N ILE A 42 -3.36 -6.61 2.33
CA ILE A 42 -3.18 -7.81 1.50
C ILE A 42 -2.23 -8.81 2.20
N ALA A 43 -1.19 -8.32 2.86
CA ALA A 43 -0.26 -9.14 3.61
C ALA A 43 -0.93 -9.79 4.84
N GLU A 44 -1.73 -9.03 5.58
CA GLU A 44 -2.53 -9.52 6.73
C GLU A 44 -3.48 -10.64 6.29
N ILE A 45 -4.21 -10.45 5.18
CA ILE A 45 -5.06 -11.50 4.58
C ILE A 45 -4.26 -12.77 4.24
N GLN A 46 -3.01 -12.64 3.81
CA GLN A 46 -2.15 -13.81 3.55
C GLN A 46 -1.65 -14.44 4.85
N ASP A 47 -1.42 -13.64 5.89
CA ASP A 47 -0.90 -14.09 7.17
C ASP A 47 -1.94 -14.82 8.01
N ASP A 48 -3.18 -14.34 8.01
CA ASP A 48 -4.35 -15.00 8.64
C ASP A 48 -4.56 -16.43 8.12
N ARG A 49 -4.11 -16.70 6.90
CA ARG A 49 -4.22 -18.01 6.26
C ARG A 49 -3.09 -18.96 6.65
N LYS A 50 -2.09 -18.50 7.41
CA LYS A 50 -0.95 -19.30 7.86
C LYS A 50 -1.18 -19.81 9.27
N ASN A 51 -0.61 -20.97 9.57
CA ASN A 51 -0.48 -21.46 10.94
C ASN A 51 0.76 -20.86 11.65
N GLU A 52 0.98 -21.24 12.90
CA GLU A 52 2.13 -20.82 13.71
C GLU A 52 3.49 -21.21 13.11
N SER A 53 3.52 -22.20 12.21
CA SER A 53 4.73 -22.63 11.47
C SER A 53 4.95 -21.83 10.18
N GLY A 54 4.02 -20.92 9.82
CA GLY A 54 4.05 -20.14 8.58
C GLY A 54 3.51 -20.88 7.35
N GLU A 55 2.90 -22.05 7.51
CA GLU A 55 2.33 -22.83 6.41
C GLU A 55 0.91 -22.36 6.09
N ILE A 56 0.60 -22.19 4.80
CA ILE A 56 -0.75 -21.84 4.35
C ILE A 56 -1.70 -23.02 4.62
N CYS A 57 -2.64 -22.81 5.55
CA CYS A 57 -3.59 -23.82 6.00
C CYS A 57 -5.02 -23.54 5.51
N GLU A 58 -5.33 -22.31 5.11
CA GLU A 58 -6.65 -21.94 4.61
C GLU A 58 -6.67 -21.70 3.09
N PRO A 59 -7.68 -22.23 2.36
CA PRO A 59 -7.82 -21.97 0.93
C PRO A 59 -8.20 -20.50 0.68
N VAL A 60 -7.91 -20.01 -0.53
CA VAL A 60 -8.44 -18.72 -0.98
C VAL A 60 -9.95 -18.86 -1.19
N THR A 61 -10.73 -18.00 -0.53
CA THR A 61 -12.20 -17.98 -0.66
C THR A 61 -12.66 -16.90 -1.64
N GLU A 62 -13.91 -16.97 -2.09
CA GLU A 62 -14.52 -15.91 -2.89
C GLU A 62 -14.48 -14.55 -2.16
N THR A 63 -14.72 -14.55 -0.84
CA THR A 63 -14.61 -13.36 0.00
C THR A 63 -13.20 -12.77 -0.08
N THR A 64 -12.17 -13.62 0.10
CA THR A 64 -10.76 -13.20 -0.01
C THR A 64 -10.47 -12.57 -1.38
N ILE A 65 -10.95 -13.19 -2.46
CA ILE A 65 -10.78 -12.68 -3.83
C ILE A 65 -11.44 -11.30 -3.98
N ASN A 66 -12.68 -11.17 -3.51
CA ASN A 66 -13.43 -9.92 -3.63
C ASN A 66 -12.81 -8.80 -2.81
N THR A 67 -12.36 -9.07 -1.59
CA THR A 67 -11.65 -8.10 -0.74
C THR A 67 -10.35 -7.65 -1.40
N ILE A 68 -9.52 -8.58 -1.91
CA ILE A 68 -8.28 -8.22 -2.62
C ILE A 68 -8.59 -7.39 -3.87
N ARG A 69 -9.62 -7.75 -4.64
CA ARG A 69 -10.03 -6.96 -5.82
C ARG A 69 -10.49 -5.56 -5.45
N GLU A 70 -11.23 -5.42 -4.37
CA GLU A 70 -11.70 -4.13 -3.86
C GLU A 70 -10.53 -3.26 -3.43
N ILE A 71 -9.63 -3.80 -2.61
CA ILE A 71 -8.43 -3.09 -2.15
C ILE A 71 -7.57 -2.66 -3.35
N ASN A 72 -7.39 -3.57 -4.32
CA ASN A 72 -6.61 -3.30 -5.52
C ASN A 72 -7.20 -2.16 -6.35
N HIS A 73 -8.52 -2.15 -6.58
CA HIS A 73 -9.16 -1.14 -7.43
C HIS A 73 -9.36 0.21 -6.72
N GLN A 74 -9.70 0.19 -5.44
CA GLN A 74 -10.06 1.41 -4.71
C GLN A 74 -8.84 2.15 -4.14
N TYR A 75 -7.79 1.44 -3.74
CA TYR A 75 -6.65 2.03 -3.04
C TYR A 75 -5.34 1.85 -3.80
N LEU A 76 -4.95 0.60 -4.09
CA LEU A 76 -3.62 0.31 -4.61
C LEU A 76 -3.38 0.87 -6.02
N MET A 77 -4.25 0.55 -6.99
CA MET A 77 -4.07 1.01 -8.37
C MET A 77 -4.10 2.54 -8.52
N PRO A 78 -5.02 3.29 -7.88
CA PRO A 78 -4.99 4.75 -7.89
C PRO A 78 -3.73 5.35 -7.27
N ALA A 79 -3.28 4.80 -6.14
CA ALA A 79 -2.06 5.22 -5.47
C ALA A 79 -0.82 5.01 -6.37
N LEU A 80 -0.65 3.80 -6.90
CA LEU A 80 0.44 3.47 -7.82
C LEU A 80 0.41 4.32 -9.09
N SER A 81 -0.77 4.60 -9.64
CA SER A 81 -0.91 5.48 -10.81
C SER A 81 -0.44 6.90 -10.50
N THR A 82 -0.77 7.41 -9.31
CA THR A 82 -0.32 8.75 -8.87
C THR A 82 1.20 8.78 -8.71
N LEU A 83 1.79 7.78 -8.06
CA LEU A 83 3.24 7.67 -7.89
C LEU A 83 3.96 7.59 -9.24
N ALA A 84 3.45 6.79 -10.18
CA ALA A 84 4.04 6.64 -11.51
C ALA A 84 3.99 7.93 -12.34
N VAL A 85 2.94 8.75 -12.20
CA VAL A 85 2.88 10.08 -12.83
C VAL A 85 3.94 11.00 -12.24
N LEU A 86 4.01 11.07 -10.91
CA LEU A 86 4.97 11.93 -10.21
C LEU A 86 6.42 11.54 -10.53
N GLU A 87 6.74 10.25 -10.70
CA GLU A 87 8.07 9.79 -11.13
C GLU A 87 8.39 10.15 -12.59
N ARG A 88 7.39 10.19 -13.48
CA ARG A 88 7.60 10.58 -14.89
C ARG A 88 7.86 12.06 -15.04
N ASP A 89 7.16 12.88 -14.26
CA ASP A 89 7.31 14.34 -14.29
C ASP A 89 8.68 14.82 -13.77
N GLN A 90 9.51 13.91 -13.24
CA GLN A 90 10.88 14.16 -12.75
C GLN A 90 11.99 13.85 -13.78
N LYS A 91 11.65 13.30 -14.95
CA LYS A 91 12.61 12.98 -16.03
C LYS A 91 12.59 14.03 -17.14
#